data_AF-A0A7Y7IV88-F1
#
_entry.id   AF-A0A7Y7IV88-F1
#
_cell.length_a   1.000
_cell.length_b   1.000
_cell.length_c   1.000
_cell.angle_alpha   90.00
_cell.angle_beta   90.00
_cell.angle_gamma   90.00
#
_symmetry.space_group_name_H-M   'P 1'
#
loop_
_entity.id
_entity.type
_entity.pdbx_description
1 polymer ?
#
loop_
_entity_poly.entity_id
_entity_poly.type
_entity_poly.pdbx_seq_one_letter_code
_entity_poly.pdbx_strand_id
1 'polypeptide(L)'
;RDARARHDDPVAAALDTAGGKMLFRGRITDVERETSGGFLKGRVRLAGLDADRGSRLDVAFRNEYSAAWRDGAVLASTPDLICLLDSVSGDAIGTESLRYGQRISVLALPCAPIMRTPRGIENVGPRAFGHDFDHVSLFSDDSAKGTVQ
;
A
#
# COMPACT_ATOMS: atom_id res chain seq x y z
N ARG A 1 -21.39 -1.09 -14.30
CA ARG A 1 -22.20 -0.81 -13.09
C ARG A 1 -22.77 -2.11 -12.49
N ASP A 2 -22.07 -3.26 -12.58
CA ASP A 2 -22.60 -4.59 -12.22
C ASP A 2 -21.68 -5.39 -11.29
N ALA A 3 -21.37 -4.82 -10.11
CA ALA A 3 -20.62 -5.53 -9.07
C ALA A 3 -21.31 -5.52 -7.70
N ARG A 4 -22.59 -5.08 -7.61
CA ARG A 4 -23.34 -5.01 -6.34
C ARG A 4 -24.23 -6.21 -6.02
N ALA A 5 -24.30 -7.22 -6.90
CA ALA A 5 -25.27 -8.32 -6.79
C ALA A 5 -24.70 -9.64 -6.22
N ARG A 6 -23.38 -9.72 -6.01
CA ARG A 6 -22.78 -10.79 -5.23
C ARG A 6 -22.35 -10.14 -3.91
N HIS A 7 -22.72 -10.71 -2.78
CA HIS A 7 -22.24 -10.29 -1.45
C HIS A 7 -20.74 -10.57 -1.27
N ASP A 8 -19.95 -10.41 -2.33
CA ASP A 8 -18.52 -10.62 -2.33
C ASP A 8 -17.89 -9.32 -1.82
N ASP A 9 -17.00 -9.43 -0.84
CA ASP A 9 -16.21 -8.32 -0.35
C ASP A 9 -15.43 -7.72 -1.54
N PRO A 10 -15.75 -6.49 -1.99
CA PRO A 10 -15.16 -5.92 -3.21
C PRO A 10 -13.64 -5.78 -3.09
N VAL A 11 -13.12 -5.65 -1.87
CA VAL A 11 -11.68 -5.62 -1.61
C VAL A 11 -11.06 -7.00 -1.78
N ALA A 12 -11.74 -8.06 -1.33
CA ALA A 12 -11.27 -9.44 -1.55
C ALA A 12 -11.23 -9.77 -3.05
N ALA A 13 -12.27 -9.39 -3.81
CA ALA A 13 -12.30 -9.58 -5.26
C ALA A 13 -11.14 -8.85 -5.98
N ALA A 14 -10.79 -7.64 -5.52
CA ALA A 14 -9.66 -6.88 -6.05
C ALA A 14 -8.32 -7.58 -5.77
N LEU A 15 -8.14 -8.13 -4.56
CA LEU A 15 -6.95 -8.89 -4.18
C LEU A 15 -6.77 -10.15 -5.03
N ASP A 16 -7.82 -10.95 -5.19
CA ASP A 16 -7.77 -12.21 -5.94
C ASP A 16 -7.41 -11.97 -7.41
N THR A 17 -7.97 -10.91 -8.00
CA THR A 17 -7.70 -10.57 -9.40
C THR A 17 -6.26 -10.06 -9.62
N ALA A 18 -5.75 -9.28 -8.66
CA ALA A 18 -4.45 -8.62 -8.78
C ALA A 18 -3.27 -9.42 -8.19
N GLY A 19 -3.55 -10.58 -7.56
CA GLY A 19 -2.53 -11.33 -6.81
C GLY A 19 -1.97 -10.55 -5.62
N GLY A 20 -2.80 -9.70 -5.00
CA GLY A 20 -2.40 -8.78 -3.95
C GLY A 20 -2.36 -9.39 -2.55
N LYS A 21 -1.92 -8.59 -1.57
CA LYS A 21 -1.98 -8.92 -0.13
C LYS A 21 -2.71 -7.83 0.64
N MET A 22 -3.65 -8.23 1.51
CA MET A 22 -4.22 -7.33 2.52
C MET A 22 -3.13 -7.00 3.55
N LEU A 23 -2.88 -5.71 3.78
CA LEU A 23 -1.89 -5.24 4.75
C LEU A 23 -2.51 -4.76 6.06
N PHE A 24 -3.65 -4.07 5.96
CA PHE A 24 -4.25 -3.38 7.10
C PHE A 24 -5.70 -2.98 6.84
N ARG A 25 -6.56 -3.05 7.85
CA ARG A 25 -7.87 -2.39 7.88
C ARG A 25 -7.89 -1.32 8.95
N GLY A 26 -8.28 -0.11 8.57
CA GLY A 26 -8.19 1.02 9.49
C GLY A 26 -9.16 2.15 9.19
N ARG A 27 -9.17 3.14 10.08
CA ARG A 27 -9.83 4.42 9.89
C ARG A 27 -8.79 5.52 9.85
N ILE A 28 -8.88 6.44 8.89
CA ILE A 28 -8.02 7.61 8.83
C ILE A 28 -8.25 8.47 10.07
N THR A 29 -7.20 8.69 10.84
CA THR A 29 -7.20 9.56 12.02
C THR A 29 -6.46 10.87 11.78
N ASP A 30 -5.64 10.95 10.74
CA ASP A 30 -4.90 12.17 10.42
C ASP A 30 -4.38 12.16 8.98
N VAL A 31 -4.28 13.34 8.37
CA VAL A 31 -3.72 13.53 7.03
C VAL A 31 -2.88 14.80 7.00
N GLU A 32 -1.57 14.64 6.93
CA GLU A 32 -0.60 15.73 6.78
C GLU A 32 -0.22 15.89 5.31
N ARG A 33 -0.22 17.13 4.82
CA ARG A 33 0.14 17.48 3.44
C ARG A 33 1.06 18.68 3.42
N GLU A 34 2.09 18.59 2.60
CA GLU A 34 3.06 19.65 2.34
C GLU A 34 3.27 19.75 0.84
N THR A 35 3.21 20.96 0.30
CA THR A 35 3.66 21.23 -1.07
C THR A 35 5.08 21.75 -1.00
N SER A 36 6.04 21.00 -1.54
CA SER A 36 7.45 21.37 -1.54
C SER A 36 8.10 20.95 -2.86
N GLY A 37 8.94 21.82 -3.43
CA GLY A 37 9.62 21.55 -4.71
C GLY A 37 8.67 21.27 -5.88
N GLY A 38 7.43 21.77 -5.84
CA GLY A 38 6.42 21.56 -6.88
C GLY A 38 5.59 20.28 -6.78
N PHE A 39 5.81 19.43 -5.76
CA PHE A 39 5.07 18.19 -5.57
C PHE A 39 4.29 18.21 -4.25
N LEU A 40 3.07 17.67 -4.29
CA LEU A 40 2.33 17.33 -3.08
C LEU A 40 2.96 16.08 -2.48
N LYS A 41 3.40 16.17 -1.23
CA LYS A 41 3.84 15.03 -0.42
C LYS A 41 3.09 15.05 0.91
N GLY A 42 3.02 13.91 1.57
CA GLY A 42 2.29 13.84 2.83
C GLY A 42 2.37 12.50 3.52
N ARG A 43 1.65 12.42 4.62
CA ARG A 43 1.49 11.20 5.42
C ARG A 43 0.05 11.08 5.87
N VAL A 44 -0.50 9.87 5.76
CA VAL A 44 -1.79 9.51 6.34
C VAL A 44 -1.57 8.56 7.50
N ARG A 45 -2.30 8.77 8.60
CA ARG A 45 -2.30 7.88 9.76
C ARG A 45 -3.63 7.17 9.88
N LEU A 46 -3.59 5.87 10.12
CA LEU A 46 -4.75 5.02 10.31
C LEU A 46 -4.70 4.35 11.67
N ALA A 47 -5.82 4.39 12.39
CA ALA A 47 -6.04 3.53 13.55
C ALA A 47 -6.68 2.21 13.08
N GLY A 48 -6.14 1.08 13.55
CA GLY A 48 -6.59 -0.24 13.14
C GLY A 48 -8.03 -0.56 13.55
N LEU A 49 -8.70 -1.32 12.69
CA LEU A 49 -10.04 -1.85 12.88
C LEU A 49 -9.98 -3.38 12.85
N ASP A 50 -11.04 -4.01 13.37
CA ASP A 50 -11.20 -5.47 13.34
C ASP A 50 -9.95 -6.22 13.85
N ALA A 51 -9.33 -7.06 13.01
CA ALA A 51 -8.12 -7.81 13.34
C ALA A 51 -6.89 -6.93 13.61
N ASP A 52 -6.89 -5.69 13.12
CA ASP A 52 -5.79 -4.74 13.30
C ASP A 52 -6.00 -3.79 14.47
N ARG A 53 -7.07 -3.94 15.25
CA ARG A 53 -7.37 -3.10 16.41
C ARG A 53 -6.19 -3.09 17.39
N GLY A 54 -5.77 -1.88 17.78
CA GLY A 54 -4.65 -1.66 18.69
C GLY A 54 -3.34 -1.33 17.96
N SER A 55 -3.24 -1.60 16.66
CA SER A 55 -2.13 -1.15 15.82
C SER A 55 -2.43 0.20 15.14
N ARG A 56 -1.37 0.89 14.73
CA ARG A 56 -1.40 2.07 13.86
C ARG A 56 -0.67 1.77 12.55
N LEU A 57 -1.18 2.32 11.46
CA LEU A 57 -0.47 2.37 10.18
C LEU A 57 -0.18 3.82 9.79
N ASP A 58 1.07 4.14 9.50
CA ASP A 58 1.49 5.38 8.86
C ASP A 58 1.80 5.09 7.39
N VAL A 59 1.27 5.87 6.45
CA VAL A 59 1.57 5.71 5.01
C VAL A 59 2.03 7.04 4.43
N ALA A 60 3.24 7.08 3.87
CA ALA A 60 3.79 8.24 3.20
C ALA A 60 3.43 8.24 1.71
N PHE A 61 3.17 9.41 1.13
CA PHE A 61 2.80 9.56 -0.27
C PHE A 61 3.39 10.80 -0.94
N ARG A 62 3.52 10.73 -2.28
CA ARG A 62 3.61 11.87 -3.19
C ARG A 62 2.44 11.80 -4.18
N ASN A 63 2.74 11.60 -5.48
CA ASN A 63 1.76 11.20 -6.48
C ASN A 63 1.25 9.77 -6.20
N GLU A 64 2.12 8.87 -5.72
CA GLU A 64 1.77 7.54 -5.24
C GLU A 64 2.05 7.34 -3.75
N TYR A 65 1.40 6.34 -3.14
CA TYR A 65 1.76 5.82 -1.82
C TYR A 65 3.11 5.09 -1.91
N SER A 66 4.08 5.55 -1.12
CA SER A 66 5.50 5.18 -1.29
C SER A 66 6.05 4.24 -0.22
N ALA A 67 5.53 4.33 1.00
CA ALA A 67 5.95 3.50 2.11
C ALA A 67 4.86 3.44 3.19
N ALA A 68 4.76 2.30 3.85
CA ALA A 68 3.85 2.06 4.96
C ALA A 68 4.62 1.48 6.15
N TRP A 69 4.31 1.96 7.35
CA TRP A 69 4.86 1.44 8.60
C TRP A 69 3.72 1.04 9.55
N ARG A 70 3.80 -0.17 10.08
CA ARG A 70 2.91 -0.64 11.15
C ARG A 70 3.65 -0.55 12.47
N ASP A 71 3.11 0.25 13.38
CA ASP A 71 3.68 0.43 14.72
C ASP A 71 5.18 0.80 14.69
N GLY A 72 5.60 1.56 13.67
CA GLY A 72 6.98 2.00 13.46
C GLY A 72 7.87 1.07 12.61
N ALA A 73 7.45 -0.17 12.37
CA ALA A 73 8.18 -1.12 11.52
C ALA A 73 7.74 -1.01 10.05
N VAL A 74 8.67 -1.06 9.10
CA VAL A 74 8.37 -1.04 7.66
C VAL A 74 7.50 -2.25 7.31
N LEU A 75 6.33 -2.00 6.75
CA LEU A 75 5.38 -3.01 6.32
C LEU A 75 5.40 -3.21 4.80
N ALA A 76 5.49 -2.13 4.03
CA ALA A 76 5.52 -2.15 2.57
C ALA A 76 6.19 -0.89 2.02
N SER A 77 6.74 -0.96 0.82
CA SER A 77 7.26 0.19 0.10
C SER A 77 7.25 -0.04 -1.40
N THR A 78 7.43 1.04 -2.16
CA THR A 78 7.76 0.93 -3.58
C THR A 78 9.01 0.06 -3.81
N PRO A 79 9.15 -0.57 -5.00
CA PRO A 79 8.24 -0.53 -6.14
C PRO A 79 6.94 -1.32 -5.98
N ASP A 80 6.78 -2.18 -4.97
CA ASP A 80 5.50 -2.83 -4.73
C ASP A 80 4.42 -1.76 -4.49
N LEU A 81 3.28 -1.90 -5.16
CA LEU A 81 2.24 -0.88 -5.15
C LEU A 81 1.50 -0.94 -3.82
N ILE A 82 1.37 0.20 -3.16
CA ILE A 82 0.50 0.36 -2.00
C ILE A 82 -0.81 1.00 -2.49
N CYS A 83 -1.92 0.34 -2.24
CA CYS A 83 -3.25 0.81 -2.63
C CYS A 83 -4.12 1.02 -1.40
N LEU A 84 -4.80 2.17 -1.33
CA LEU A 84 -5.82 2.44 -0.32
C LEU A 84 -7.19 2.36 -1.00
N LEU A 85 -8.03 1.44 -0.54
CA LEU A 85 -9.41 1.29 -1.01
C LEU A 85 -10.39 1.73 0.08
N ASP A 86 -11.51 2.33 -0.30
CA ASP A 86 -12.65 2.47 0.59
C ASP A 86 -13.16 1.09 0.99
N SER A 87 -13.20 0.78 2.28
CA SER A 87 -13.56 -0.56 2.77
C SER A 87 -15.00 -0.96 2.50
N VAL A 88 -15.89 -0.02 2.11
CA VAL A 88 -17.29 -0.30 1.84
C VAL A 88 -17.53 -0.46 0.35
N SER A 89 -17.04 0.46 -0.48
CA SER A 89 -17.27 0.41 -1.93
C SER A 89 -16.21 -0.40 -2.69
N GLY A 90 -15.00 -0.52 -2.15
CA GLY A 90 -13.84 -1.08 -2.84
C GLY A 90 -13.17 -0.11 -3.83
N ASP A 91 -13.62 1.14 -3.90
CA ASP A 91 -13.03 2.13 -4.82
C ASP A 91 -11.65 2.57 -4.34
N ALA A 92 -10.71 2.75 -5.27
CA ALA A 92 -9.38 3.27 -4.98
C ALA A 92 -9.43 4.75 -4.58
N ILE A 93 -8.64 5.11 -3.58
CA ILE A 93 -8.55 6.47 -3.04
C ILE A 93 -7.20 7.08 -3.42
N GLY A 94 -7.26 8.10 -4.27
CA GLY A 94 -6.11 8.94 -4.60
C GLY A 94 -5.63 9.77 -3.41
N THR A 95 -4.37 10.21 -3.45
CA THR A 95 -3.71 10.93 -2.35
C THR A 95 -4.37 12.30 -2.07
N GLU A 96 -4.94 12.91 -3.10
CA GLU A 96 -5.73 14.14 -3.05
C GLU A 96 -7.10 13.96 -2.39
N SER A 97 -7.62 12.73 -2.41
CA SER A 97 -8.97 12.39 -1.96
C SER A 97 -9.05 11.94 -0.49
N LEU A 98 -7.91 11.74 0.18
CA LEU A 98 -7.86 11.31 1.59
C LEU A 98 -8.53 12.31 2.54
N ARG A 99 -9.41 11.80 3.41
CA ARG A 99 -10.19 12.55 4.41
C ARG A 99 -10.18 11.83 5.75
N TYR A 100 -10.20 12.61 6.83
CA TYR A 100 -10.41 12.09 8.18
C TYR A 100 -11.69 11.23 8.25
N GLY A 101 -11.62 10.10 8.97
CA GLY A 101 -12.76 9.25 9.26
C GLY A 101 -13.09 8.19 8.20
N GLN A 102 -12.47 8.23 7.01
CA GLN A 102 -12.66 7.19 6.00
C GLN A 102 -12.19 5.83 6.53
N ARG A 103 -12.95 4.77 6.19
CA ARG A 103 -12.58 3.38 6.50
C ARG A 103 -11.86 2.82 5.29
N ILE A 104 -10.62 2.40 5.51
CA ILE A 104 -9.68 2.06 4.46
C ILE A 104 -9.24 0.61 4.61
N SER A 105 -9.17 -0.08 3.49
CA SER A 105 -8.41 -1.32 3.33
C SER A 105 -7.13 -1.00 2.58
N VAL A 106 -5.99 -1.33 3.19
CA VAL A 106 -4.66 -1.08 2.62
C VAL A 106 -4.15 -2.38 2.05
N LEU A 107 -3.75 -2.35 0.78
CA LEU A 107 -3.31 -3.51 0.03
C LEU A 107 -1.91 -3.28 -0.51
N ALA A 108 -1.18 -4.38 -0.73
CA ALA A 108 -0.02 -4.42 -1.59
C ALA A 108 -0.35 -5.15 -2.89
N LEU A 109 0.21 -4.71 -4.02
CA LEU A 109 0.21 -5.44 -5.28
C LEU A 109 1.66 -5.61 -5.79
N PRO A 110 1.97 -6.69 -6.52
CA PRO A 110 3.31 -6.91 -7.05
C PRO A 110 3.68 -5.85 -8.10
N CYS A 111 4.94 -5.43 -8.09
CA CYS A 111 5.48 -4.58 -9.14
C CYS A 111 5.90 -5.37 -10.40
N ALA A 112 6.07 -4.67 -11.51
CA ALA A 112 6.60 -5.28 -12.74
C ALA A 112 8.03 -5.79 -12.51
N PRO A 113 8.43 -6.96 -13.05
CA PRO A 113 9.76 -7.55 -12.81
C PRO A 113 10.94 -6.61 -13.11
N ILE A 114 10.81 -5.74 -14.11
CA ILE A 114 11.83 -4.75 -14.47
C ILE A 114 12.14 -3.78 -13.32
N MET A 115 11.15 -3.47 -12.47
CA MET A 115 11.29 -2.59 -11.31
C MET A 115 12.06 -3.25 -10.15
N ARG A 116 12.15 -4.59 -10.13
CA ARG A 116 12.91 -5.36 -9.14
C ARG A 116 14.40 -5.51 -9.50
N THR A 117 14.81 -5.11 -10.70
CA THR A 117 16.24 -5.09 -11.08
C THR A 117 16.99 -4.04 -10.25
N PRO A 118 18.32 -4.14 -10.08
CA PRO A 118 19.09 -3.12 -9.35
C PRO A 118 18.83 -1.69 -9.87
N ARG A 119 18.86 -1.51 -11.20
CA ARG A 119 18.54 -0.23 -11.85
C ARG A 119 17.08 0.18 -11.64
N GLY A 120 16.15 -0.77 -11.59
CA GLY A 120 14.75 -0.49 -11.24
C GLY A 120 14.65 0.07 -9.82
N ILE A 121 15.22 -0.63 -8.84
CA ILE A 121 15.21 -0.23 -7.43
C ILE A 121 15.91 1.13 -7.22
N GLU A 122 17.00 1.43 -7.92
CA GLU A 122 17.64 2.74 -7.88
C GLU A 122 16.69 3.89 -8.28
N ASN A 123 15.77 3.65 -9.23
CA ASN A 123 14.89 4.69 -9.77
C ASN A 123 13.52 4.75 -9.07
N VAL A 124 12.98 3.61 -8.64
CA VAL A 124 11.61 3.53 -8.10
C VAL A 124 11.53 2.89 -6.71
N GLY A 125 12.64 2.48 -6.13
CA GLY A 125 12.70 1.96 -4.77
C GLY A 125 12.54 3.04 -3.70
N PRO A 126 12.48 2.65 -2.42
CA PRO A 126 12.18 3.55 -1.30
C PRO A 126 13.15 4.73 -1.20
N ARG A 127 14.44 4.52 -1.47
CA ARG A 127 15.47 5.58 -1.47
C ARG A 127 15.21 6.67 -2.51
N ALA A 128 14.68 6.33 -3.69
CA ALA A 128 14.28 7.29 -4.71
C ALA A 128 13.06 8.16 -4.31
N PHE A 129 12.32 7.69 -3.30
CA PHE A 129 11.21 8.42 -2.68
C PHE A 129 11.60 9.10 -1.36
N GLY A 130 12.89 9.09 -1.00
CA GLY A 130 13.42 9.77 0.17
C GLY A 130 13.35 8.96 1.47
N HIS A 131 13.16 7.65 1.40
CA HIS A 131 13.14 6.77 2.57
C HIS A 131 14.48 6.04 2.73
N ASP A 132 15.09 6.11 3.90
CA ASP A 132 16.40 5.52 4.17
C ASP A 132 16.31 4.06 4.63
N PHE A 133 15.85 3.18 3.74
CA PHE A 133 15.87 1.72 3.92
C PHE A 133 15.87 1.02 2.57
N ASP A 134 16.20 -0.27 2.54
CA ASP A 134 16.24 -1.06 1.31
C ASP A 134 14.88 -1.71 1.02
N HIS A 135 14.56 -1.87 -0.27
CA HIS A 135 13.31 -2.53 -0.66
C HIS A 135 13.35 -4.03 -0.33
N VAL A 136 12.29 -4.50 0.34
CA VAL A 136 12.00 -5.93 0.52
C VAL A 136 10.64 -6.19 -0.11
N SER A 137 10.61 -6.97 -1.19
CA SER A 137 9.35 -7.27 -1.87
C SER A 137 8.46 -8.16 -1.00
N LEU A 138 7.17 -7.86 -1.00
CA LEU A 138 6.15 -8.71 -0.40
C LEU A 138 5.80 -9.89 -1.31
N PHE A 139 6.24 -9.89 -2.57
CA PHE A 139 5.85 -10.84 -3.60
C PHE A 139 7.06 -11.58 -4.19
N SER A 140 8.09 -11.80 -3.39
CA SER A 140 9.20 -12.66 -3.79
C SER A 140 8.67 -14.03 -4.21
N ASP A 141 9.17 -14.51 -5.35
CA ASP A 141 8.77 -15.78 -5.92
C ASP A 141 9.20 -16.91 -4.96
N ASP A 142 8.25 -17.73 -4.48
CA ASP A 142 8.53 -18.99 -3.77
C ASP A 142 9.28 -20.02 -4.66
N SER A 143 9.70 -19.65 -5.87
CA SER A 143 10.40 -20.52 -6.83
C SER A 143 11.89 -20.73 -6.54
N ALA A 144 12.46 -20.12 -5.49
CA ALA A 144 13.85 -20.34 -5.08
C ALA A 144 14.02 -21.37 -3.94
N LYS A 145 13.01 -22.22 -3.67
CA LYS A 145 13.17 -23.40 -2.80
C LYS A 145 12.71 -24.66 -3.51
N GLY A 146 13.70 -25.41 -4.02
CA GLY A 146 13.56 -26.84 -4.29
C GLY A 146 13.53 -27.21 -5.77
N THR A 147 14.69 -27.55 -6.31
CA THR A 147 14.96 -28.87 -6.92
C THR A 147 16.47 -29.00 -7.08
N VAL A 148 17.12 -29.62 -6.10
CA VAL A 148 18.29 -30.44 -6.38
C VAL A 148 17.72 -31.83 -6.62
N GLN A 149 17.73 -32.26 -7.88
CA GLN A 149 17.80 -33.67 -8.23
C GLN A 149 19.17 -33.93 -8.81
#